data_AF-A0A922GAY9-F1
#
_entry.id   AF-A0A922GAY9-F1
#
_cell.length_a   1.000
_cell.length_b   1.000
_cell.length_c   1.000
_cell.angle_alpha   90.00
_cell.angle_beta   90.00
_cell.angle_gamma   90.00
#
_symmetry.space_group_name_H-M   'P 1'
#
loop_
_entity.id
_entity.type
_entity.pdbx_description
1 polymer ?
#
loop_
_entity_poly.entity_id
_entity_poly.type
_entity_poly.pdbx_seq_one_letter_code
_entity_poly.pdbx_strand_id
1 'polypeptide(L)'
;MGKNEFLTPKAIANRIKAKGLQKLRWYCQMCQKQCRDENGFKCPCMSESHQRQMQIFGQNPNRIVEGYSEEFERSFLDHMKRSHRFSRIAATVVYNEYINDRHHIHMNSTEWATLTDFVKYLGRTGKCKVEETPKGWFITYIDRDSETLFKERMKNKRMKADLVEEEKQEREIQKQIEKAAEQLMPLVTDS
;
A
#
# COMPACT_ATOMS: atom_id res chain seq x y z
N MET A 1 5.07 -43.82 -12.99
CA MET A 1 5.27 -42.71 -12.03
C MET A 1 3.92 -42.41 -11.39
N GLY A 2 3.78 -42.62 -10.07
CA GLY A 2 2.49 -42.50 -9.37
C GLY A 2 1.91 -41.08 -9.39
N LYS A 3 0.59 -40.98 -9.56
CA LYS A 3 -0.15 -39.71 -9.53
C LYS A 3 0.09 -39.04 -8.17
N ASN A 4 0.70 -37.86 -8.16
CA ASN A 4 0.85 -37.07 -6.93
C ASN A 4 -0.50 -36.47 -6.58
N GLU A 5 -1.35 -37.24 -5.92
CA GLU A 5 -2.63 -36.78 -5.41
C GLU A 5 -2.44 -35.67 -4.37
N PHE A 6 -3.45 -34.80 -4.26
CA PHE A 6 -3.39 -33.55 -3.48
C PHE A 6 -2.91 -33.76 -2.04
N LEU A 7 -3.26 -34.88 -1.41
CA LEU A 7 -2.95 -35.19 0.00
C LEU A 7 -1.69 -36.02 0.22
N THR A 8 -0.91 -36.30 -0.83
CA THR A 8 0.35 -37.06 -0.66
C THR A 8 1.35 -36.28 0.20
N PRO A 9 2.20 -36.96 1.01
CA PRO A 9 3.26 -36.30 1.79
C PRO A 9 4.16 -35.41 0.93
N LYS A 10 4.40 -35.81 -0.33
CA LYS A 10 5.15 -35.01 -1.32
C LYS A 10 4.41 -33.73 -1.72
N ALA A 11 3.11 -33.81 -2.01
CA ALA A 11 2.30 -32.62 -2.33
C ALA A 11 2.19 -31.65 -1.15
N ILE A 12 2.05 -32.18 0.08
CA ILE A 12 2.02 -31.38 1.31
C ILE A 12 3.39 -30.71 1.56
N ALA A 13 4.49 -31.45 1.48
CA ALA A 13 5.84 -30.91 1.65
C ALA A 13 6.14 -29.83 0.60
N ASN A 14 5.71 -30.02 -0.64
CA ASN A 14 5.86 -29.01 -1.69
C ASN A 14 5.02 -27.75 -1.40
N ARG A 15 3.79 -27.90 -0.90
CA ARG A 15 2.97 -26.76 -0.48
C ARG A 15 3.58 -26.00 0.68
N ILE A 16 4.09 -26.70 1.70
CA ILE A 16 4.78 -26.06 2.83
C ILE A 16 6.02 -25.30 2.35
N LYS A 17 6.83 -25.90 1.46
CA LYS A 17 8.01 -25.24 0.87
C LYS A 17 7.66 -24.06 -0.05
N ALA A 18 6.45 -24.03 -0.58
CA ALA A 18 5.91 -22.95 -1.40
C ALA A 18 5.19 -21.87 -0.58
N LYS A 19 5.05 -22.04 0.75
CA LYS A 19 4.55 -20.98 1.64
C LYS A 19 5.64 -19.95 1.89
N GLY A 20 5.26 -18.67 1.85
CA GLY A 20 6.14 -17.53 2.11
C GLY A 20 6.67 -16.87 0.82
N LEU A 21 7.05 -15.60 0.97
CA LEU A 21 7.56 -14.78 -0.12
C LEU A 21 8.96 -15.26 -0.52
N GLN A 22 9.06 -15.90 -1.69
CA GLN A 22 10.35 -16.29 -2.29
C GLN A 22 10.98 -15.09 -3.00
N LYS A 23 12.27 -15.17 -3.35
CA LYS A 23 12.95 -14.08 -4.07
C LYS A 23 12.28 -13.87 -5.44
N LEU A 24 11.79 -12.66 -5.68
CA LEU A 24 11.11 -12.29 -6.93
C LEU A 24 11.99 -12.46 -8.19
N ARG A 25 13.33 -12.41 -8.04
CA ARG A 25 14.26 -12.67 -9.14
C ARG A 25 14.08 -14.04 -9.81
N TRP A 26 13.40 -14.97 -9.14
CA TRP A 26 13.09 -16.31 -9.64
C TRP A 26 11.62 -16.45 -10.05
N TYR A 27 10.89 -15.36 -10.24
CA TYR A 27 9.54 -15.37 -10.76
C TYR A 27 9.54 -15.09 -12.27
N CYS A 28 8.86 -15.93 -13.05
CA CYS A 28 8.68 -15.70 -14.48
C CYS A 28 7.29 -15.13 -14.73
N GLN A 29 7.20 -13.88 -15.18
CA GLN A 29 5.93 -13.23 -15.47
C GLN A 29 5.21 -13.86 -16.65
N MET A 30 5.95 -14.20 -17.71
CA MET A 30 5.38 -14.86 -18.89
C MET A 30 4.67 -16.15 -18.48
N CYS A 31 5.35 -16.98 -17.69
CA CYS A 31 4.82 -18.26 -17.24
C CYS A 31 3.94 -18.19 -15.98
N GLN A 32 3.79 -17.00 -15.38
CA GLN A 32 3.13 -16.76 -14.08
C GLN A 32 3.58 -17.76 -13.01
N LYS A 33 4.89 -18.00 -12.92
CA LYS A 33 5.45 -19.09 -12.14
C LYS A 33 6.59 -18.64 -11.24
N GLN A 34 6.38 -18.77 -9.93
CA GLN A 34 7.43 -18.64 -8.93
C GLN A 34 8.32 -19.89 -8.91
N CYS A 35 9.62 -19.68 -9.08
CA CYS A 35 10.65 -20.70 -8.95
C CYS A 35 11.45 -20.49 -7.66
N ARG A 36 12.02 -21.57 -7.12
CA ARG A 36 12.68 -21.55 -5.81
C ARG A 36 14.10 -20.99 -5.87
N ASP A 37 14.81 -21.32 -6.93
CA ASP A 37 16.21 -21.03 -7.14
C ASP A 37 16.50 -20.86 -8.64
N GLU A 38 17.75 -20.53 -8.95
CA GLU A 38 18.21 -20.28 -10.32
C GLU A 38 17.98 -21.47 -11.25
N ASN A 39 18.27 -22.69 -10.77
CA ASN A 39 18.14 -23.90 -11.56
C ASN A 39 16.67 -24.20 -11.85
N GLY A 40 15.81 -24.00 -10.85
CA GLY A 40 14.37 -24.07 -10.98
C GLY A 40 13.79 -23.03 -11.94
N PHE A 41 14.43 -21.86 -12.07
CA PHE A 41 14.02 -20.80 -13.00
C PHE A 41 14.44 -21.08 -14.45
N LYS A 42 15.63 -21.68 -14.67
CA LYS A 42 16.10 -22.05 -16.02
C LYS A 42 15.18 -23.03 -16.74
N CYS A 43 14.66 -24.02 -16.02
CA CYS A 43 13.80 -25.06 -16.60
C CYS A 43 12.54 -24.52 -17.33
N PRO A 44 11.67 -23.70 -16.71
CA PRO A 44 10.53 -23.11 -17.41
C PRO A 44 10.95 -22.19 -18.56
N CYS A 45 12.04 -21.42 -18.43
CA CYS A 45 12.53 -20.56 -19.51
C CYS A 45 12.95 -21.33 -20.78
N MET A 46 13.39 -22.58 -20.62
CA MET A 46 13.76 -23.45 -21.74
C MET A 46 12.57 -24.23 -22.32
N SER A 47 11.38 -24.13 -21.71
CA SER A 47 10.19 -24.86 -22.18
C SER A 47 9.57 -24.23 -23.42
N GLU A 48 8.96 -25.06 -24.28
CA GLU A 48 8.26 -24.61 -25.49
C GLU A 48 7.14 -23.59 -25.17
N SER A 49 6.43 -23.80 -24.05
CA SER A 49 5.39 -22.87 -23.59
C SER A 49 5.95 -21.45 -23.35
N HIS A 50 7.08 -21.36 -22.63
CA HIS A 50 7.74 -20.08 -22.41
C HIS A 50 8.23 -19.47 -23.72
N GLN A 51 8.87 -20.27 -24.58
CA GLN A 51 9.38 -19.79 -25.87
C GLN A 51 8.24 -19.23 -26.74
N ARG A 52 7.07 -19.87 -26.75
CA ARG A 52 5.88 -19.38 -27.45
C ARG A 52 5.38 -18.06 -26.88
N GLN A 53 5.35 -17.91 -25.56
CA GLN A 53 5.00 -16.64 -24.91
C GLN A 53 6.00 -15.54 -25.25
N MET A 54 7.30 -15.87 -25.30
CA MET A 54 8.34 -14.93 -25.70
C MET A 54 8.23 -14.51 -27.17
N GLN A 55 7.80 -15.40 -28.07
CA GLN A 55 7.50 -15.04 -29.46
C GLN A 55 6.34 -14.05 -29.54
N ILE A 56 5.26 -14.27 -28.78
CA ILE A 56 4.11 -13.35 -28.70
C ILE A 56 4.57 -12.00 -28.13
N PHE A 57 5.39 -12.02 -27.08
CA PHE A 57 5.97 -10.82 -26.51
C PHE A 57 6.82 -10.05 -27.50
N GLY A 58 7.66 -10.74 -28.28
CA GLY A 58 8.49 -10.12 -29.31
C GLY A 58 7.72 -9.44 -30.44
N GLN A 59 6.47 -9.86 -30.70
CA GLN A 59 5.63 -9.23 -31.72
C GLN A 59 5.12 -7.85 -31.28
N ASN A 60 4.77 -7.68 -30.01
CA ASN A 60 4.19 -6.44 -29.49
C ASN A 60 4.59 -6.21 -28.01
N PRO A 61 5.87 -5.92 -27.72
CA PRO A 61 6.36 -5.82 -26.35
C PRO A 61 5.68 -4.67 -25.58
N ASN A 62 5.53 -3.51 -26.23
CA ASN A 62 4.92 -2.31 -25.62
C ASN A 62 3.51 -2.59 -25.10
N ARG A 63 2.64 -3.20 -25.93
CA ARG A 63 1.26 -3.51 -25.55
C ARG A 63 1.18 -4.46 -24.34
N ILE A 64 2.10 -5.43 -24.25
CA ILE A 64 2.10 -6.37 -23.13
C ILE A 64 2.59 -5.69 -21.85
N VAL A 65 3.66 -4.90 -21.94
CA VAL A 65 4.19 -4.14 -20.80
C VAL A 65 3.17 -3.11 -20.31
N GLU A 66 2.47 -2.42 -21.22
CA GLU A 66 1.37 -1.51 -20.88
C GLU A 66 0.26 -2.25 -20.13
N GLY A 67 -0.20 -3.40 -20.63
CA GLY A 67 -1.22 -4.20 -19.95
C GLY A 67 -0.80 -4.64 -18.55
N TYR A 68 0.46 -5.07 -18.37
CA TYR A 68 1.00 -5.38 -17.04
C TYR A 68 1.10 -4.15 -16.15
N SER A 69 1.43 -3.00 -16.70
CA SER A 69 1.55 -1.74 -15.95
C SER A 69 0.17 -1.27 -15.46
N GLU A 70 -0.86 -1.34 -16.30
CA GLU A 70 -2.25 -1.05 -15.93
C GLU A 70 -2.76 -2.00 -14.84
N GLU A 71 -2.53 -3.31 -14.99
CA GLU A 71 -2.97 -4.30 -14.00
C GLU A 71 -2.23 -4.16 -12.67
N PHE A 72 -0.92 -3.91 -12.72
CA PHE A 72 -0.09 -3.62 -11.54
C PHE A 72 -0.62 -2.39 -10.80
N GLU A 73 -0.81 -1.28 -11.50
CA GLU A 73 -1.27 -0.03 -10.91
C GLU A 73 -2.64 -0.21 -10.26
N ARG A 74 -3.61 -0.81 -10.98
CA ARG A 74 -4.95 -1.06 -10.45
C ARG A 74 -4.90 -1.89 -9.18
N SER A 75 -4.18 -3.00 -9.22
CA SER A 75 -4.11 -3.93 -8.09
C SER A 75 -3.35 -3.32 -6.90
N PHE A 76 -2.32 -2.52 -7.15
CA PHE A 76 -1.59 -1.78 -6.13
C PHE A 76 -2.49 -0.74 -5.43
N LEU A 77 -3.25 0.03 -6.21
CA LEU A 77 -4.19 1.01 -5.66
C LEU A 77 -5.36 0.34 -4.94
N ASP A 78 -5.85 -0.80 -5.40
CA ASP A 78 -6.87 -1.60 -4.71
C ASP A 78 -6.36 -2.16 -3.37
N HIS A 79 -5.09 -2.57 -3.30
CA HIS A 79 -4.45 -2.91 -2.02
C HIS A 79 -4.39 -1.70 -1.10
N MET A 80 -3.98 -0.54 -1.63
CA MET A 80 -3.84 0.68 -0.84
C MET A 80 -5.19 1.21 -0.35
N LYS A 81 -6.25 1.16 -1.17
CA LYS A 81 -7.63 1.53 -0.80
C LYS A 81 -8.20 0.63 0.30
N ARG A 82 -7.81 -0.65 0.36
CA ARG A 82 -8.28 -1.59 1.38
C ARG A 82 -7.51 -1.48 2.69
N SER A 83 -6.18 -1.41 2.61
CA SER A 83 -5.31 -1.53 3.79
C SER A 83 -4.89 -0.16 4.36
N HIS A 84 -4.76 0.87 3.53
CA HIS A 84 -4.09 2.14 3.88
C HIS A 84 -4.86 3.39 3.40
N ARG A 85 -6.19 3.28 3.27
CA ARG A 85 -7.05 4.28 2.63
C ARG A 85 -6.84 5.73 3.07
N PHE A 86 -6.62 5.94 4.38
CA PHE A 86 -6.47 7.28 4.97
C PHE A 86 -5.10 7.49 5.62
N SER A 87 -4.18 6.57 5.37
CA SER A 87 -2.91 6.48 6.07
C SER A 87 -1.81 7.09 5.21
N ARG A 88 -0.95 7.89 5.83
CA ARG A 88 0.36 8.21 5.27
C ARG A 88 1.30 7.05 5.57
N ILE A 89 1.79 6.37 4.54
CA ILE A 89 2.61 5.16 4.70
C ILE A 89 3.82 5.18 3.76
N ALA A 90 4.91 4.54 4.18
CA ALA A 90 6.09 4.38 3.34
C ALA A 90 5.76 3.49 2.13
N ALA A 91 6.13 3.93 0.93
CA ALA A 91 5.83 3.21 -0.31
C ALA A 91 6.42 1.80 -0.33
N THR A 92 7.59 1.62 0.29
CA THR A 92 8.27 0.31 0.43
C THR A 92 7.45 -0.68 1.24
N VAL A 93 6.75 -0.22 2.28
CA VAL A 93 5.89 -1.07 3.11
C VAL A 93 4.70 -1.55 2.28
N VAL A 94 4.01 -0.63 1.60
CA VAL A 94 2.87 -0.97 0.73
C VAL A 94 3.28 -1.94 -0.37
N TYR A 95 4.43 -1.69 -1.02
CA TYR A 95 4.94 -2.57 -2.07
C TYR A 95 5.26 -3.97 -1.54
N ASN A 96 5.91 -4.09 -0.37
CA ASN A 96 6.22 -5.39 0.22
C ASN A 96 4.97 -6.18 0.61
N GLU A 97 3.93 -5.50 1.12
CA GLU A 97 2.64 -6.15 1.38
C GLU A 97 1.95 -6.59 0.08
N TYR A 98 2.00 -5.74 -0.95
CA TYR A 98 1.39 -6.03 -2.25
C TYR A 98 1.99 -7.29 -2.89
N ILE A 99 3.33 -7.40 -2.94
CA ILE A 99 4.00 -8.56 -3.56
C ILE A 99 3.89 -9.85 -2.73
N ASN A 100 3.30 -9.79 -1.53
CA ASN A 100 3.06 -10.99 -0.72
C ASN A 100 2.04 -11.93 -1.40
N ASP A 101 1.16 -11.39 -2.26
CA ASP A 101 0.41 -12.23 -3.18
C ASP A 101 1.27 -12.59 -4.40
N ARG A 102 1.42 -13.89 -4.60
CA ARG A 102 2.21 -14.54 -5.65
C ARG A 102 1.56 -14.48 -7.03
N HIS A 103 0.30 -14.07 -7.12
CA HIS A 103 -0.41 -13.92 -8.39
C HIS A 103 -0.48 -12.45 -8.84
N HIS A 104 -0.01 -11.51 -8.02
CA HIS A 104 0.13 -10.13 -8.45
C HIS A 104 1.22 -9.97 -9.50
N ILE A 105 1.02 -9.02 -10.40
CA ILE A 105 2.06 -8.57 -11.32
C ILE A 105 3.21 -7.99 -10.50
N HIS A 106 4.44 -8.34 -10.82
CA HIS A 106 5.61 -7.73 -10.18
C HIS A 106 6.09 -6.53 -10.98
N MET A 107 6.60 -5.51 -10.27
CA MET A 107 7.09 -4.25 -10.86
C MET A 107 8.13 -4.46 -11.96
N ASN A 108 8.97 -5.49 -11.86
CA ASN A 108 9.97 -5.84 -12.88
C ASN A 108 9.37 -6.12 -14.27
N SER A 109 8.05 -6.33 -14.36
CA SER A 109 7.33 -6.61 -15.60
C SER A 109 6.56 -5.40 -16.13
N THR A 110 6.73 -4.24 -15.49
CA THR A 110 6.01 -3.00 -15.82
C THR A 110 6.96 -1.99 -16.46
N GLU A 111 6.42 -0.86 -16.92
CA GLU A 111 7.21 0.25 -17.45
C GLU A 111 8.07 0.95 -16.38
N TRP A 112 7.79 0.74 -15.09
CA TRP A 112 8.49 1.40 -13.99
C TRP A 112 9.71 0.59 -13.54
N ALA A 113 10.90 1.09 -13.85
CA ALA A 113 12.16 0.44 -13.48
C ALA A 113 12.41 0.41 -11.96
N THR A 114 11.89 1.40 -11.23
CA THR A 114 12.07 1.52 -9.78
C THR A 114 10.77 1.90 -9.08
N LEU A 115 10.67 1.56 -7.79
CA LEU A 115 9.54 1.95 -6.96
C LEU A 115 9.40 3.47 -6.88
N THR A 116 10.53 4.19 -6.90
CA THR A 116 10.55 5.65 -6.91
C THR A 116 9.90 6.21 -8.17
N ASP A 117 10.17 5.63 -9.34
CA ASP A 117 9.56 6.08 -10.60
C ASP A 117 8.05 5.86 -10.61
N PHE A 118 7.61 4.70 -10.11
CA PHE A 118 6.19 4.40 -9.94
C PHE A 118 5.51 5.37 -8.96
N VAL A 119 6.13 5.63 -7.80
CA VAL A 119 5.59 6.57 -6.80
C VAL A 119 5.50 7.99 -7.36
N LYS A 120 6.52 8.46 -8.09
CA LYS A 120 6.48 9.76 -8.77
C LYS A 120 5.37 9.80 -9.82
N TYR A 121 5.13 8.71 -10.55
CA TYR A 121 4.01 8.58 -11.48
C TYR A 121 2.65 8.70 -10.77
N LEU A 122 2.45 8.04 -9.62
CA LEU A 122 1.22 8.16 -8.83
C LEU A 122 0.96 9.59 -8.34
N GLY A 123 2.03 10.31 -7.98
CA GLY A 123 1.97 11.74 -7.65
C GLY A 123 1.56 12.61 -8.84
N ARG A 124 2.22 12.43 -9.99
CA ARG A 124 1.93 13.19 -11.23
C ARG A 124 0.51 12.98 -11.74
N THR A 125 -0.01 11.76 -11.63
CA THR A 125 -1.39 11.42 -12.03
C THR A 125 -2.44 11.78 -10.98
N GLY A 126 -2.02 12.27 -9.81
CA GLY A 126 -2.92 12.68 -8.72
C GLY A 126 -3.71 11.51 -8.12
N LYS A 127 -3.16 10.30 -8.18
CA LYS A 127 -3.75 9.09 -7.57
C LYS A 127 -3.34 8.96 -6.10
N CYS A 128 -2.14 9.44 -5.78
CA CYS A 128 -1.64 9.54 -4.42
C CYS A 128 -1.04 10.93 -4.17
N LYS A 129 -1.14 11.42 -2.93
CA LYS A 129 -0.25 12.47 -2.44
C LYS A 129 1.10 11.81 -2.11
N VAL A 130 2.19 12.41 -2.59
CA VAL A 130 3.54 11.83 -2.49
C VAL A 130 4.45 12.82 -1.77
N GLU A 131 5.24 12.32 -0.83
CA GLU A 131 6.17 13.11 -0.03
C GLU A 131 7.52 12.38 0.06
N GLU A 132 8.60 13.07 -0.33
CA GLU A 132 9.97 12.59 -0.14
C GLU A 132 10.50 13.04 1.22
N THR A 133 11.08 12.12 1.97
CA THR A 133 11.69 12.40 3.27
C THR A 133 13.07 11.74 3.35
N PRO A 134 13.93 12.10 4.32
CA PRO A 134 15.19 11.40 4.54
C PRO A 134 15.04 9.89 4.82
N LYS A 135 13.85 9.44 5.26
CA LYS A 135 13.53 8.03 5.51
C LYS A 135 12.99 7.31 4.27
N GLY A 136 12.88 7.99 3.13
CA GLY A 136 12.34 7.48 1.87
C GLY A 136 11.01 8.12 1.47
N TRP A 137 10.34 7.47 0.52
CA TRP A 137 9.10 7.95 -0.10
C TRP A 137 7.86 7.53 0.70
N PHE A 138 7.00 8.49 1.00
CA PHE A 138 5.70 8.29 1.63
C PHE A 138 4.58 8.61 0.66
N ILE A 139 3.50 7.83 0.74
CA ILE A 139 2.30 7.97 -0.09
C ILE A 139 1.05 7.99 0.77
N THR A 140 0.05 8.75 0.33
CA THR A 140 -1.31 8.78 0.88
C THR A 140 -2.30 8.68 -0.27
N TYR A 141 -3.30 7.80 -0.18
CA TYR A 141 -4.29 7.64 -1.25
C TYR A 141 -5.14 8.89 -1.40
N ILE A 142 -5.44 9.27 -2.65
CA ILE A 142 -6.42 10.30 -2.93
C ILE A 142 -7.72 9.59 -3.30
N ASP A 143 -8.65 9.52 -2.36
CA ASP A 143 -9.95 8.93 -2.60
C ASP A 143 -10.86 9.90 -3.36
N ARG A 144 -11.33 9.49 -4.54
CA ARG A 144 -12.23 10.28 -5.39
C ARG A 144 -13.70 9.84 -5.28
N ASP A 145 -14.03 8.85 -4.44
CA ASP A 145 -15.42 8.46 -4.21
C ASP A 145 -16.19 9.55 -3.43
N SER A 146 -17.37 9.90 -3.95
CA SER A 146 -18.24 10.97 -3.43
C SER A 146 -18.72 10.72 -1.99
N GLU A 147 -18.96 9.47 -1.62
CA GLU A 147 -19.38 9.08 -0.27
C GLU A 147 -18.25 9.29 0.76
N THR A 148 -17.00 9.12 0.35
CA THR A 148 -15.82 9.27 1.22
C THR A 148 -15.55 10.74 1.49
N LEU A 149 -15.62 11.59 0.46
CA LEU A 149 -15.57 13.05 0.61
C LEU A 149 -16.65 13.56 1.57
N PHE A 150 -17.85 12.96 1.52
CA PHE A 150 -18.93 13.32 2.43
C PHE A 150 -18.62 12.93 3.88
N LYS A 151 -18.18 11.69 4.14
CA LYS A 151 -17.79 11.23 5.49
C LYS A 151 -16.61 12.03 6.06
N GLU A 152 -15.64 12.37 5.22
CA GLU A 152 -14.47 13.15 5.63
C GLU A 152 -14.83 14.60 5.98
N ARG A 153 -15.72 15.24 5.20
CA ARG A 153 -16.32 16.53 5.57
C ARG A 153 -17.06 16.45 6.90
N MET A 154 -17.82 15.39 7.14
CA MET A 154 -18.57 15.21 8.40
C MET A 154 -17.62 15.01 9.59
N LYS A 155 -16.56 14.20 9.44
CA LYS A 155 -15.54 14.00 10.48
C LYS A 155 -14.80 15.30 10.80
N ASN A 156 -14.37 16.04 9.79
CA ASN A 156 -13.70 17.33 9.98
C ASN A 156 -14.62 18.38 10.60
N LYS A 157 -15.92 18.38 10.25
CA LYS A 157 -16.91 19.23 10.93
C LYS A 157 -17.05 18.87 12.40
N ARG A 158 -17.07 17.58 12.74
CA ARG A 158 -17.15 17.12 14.13
C ARG A 158 -15.92 17.51 14.94
N MET A 159 -14.71 17.22 14.45
CA MET A 159 -13.47 17.63 15.13
C MET A 159 -13.39 19.14 15.36
N LYS A 160 -13.85 19.95 14.38
CA LYS A 160 -13.92 21.41 14.56
C LYS A 160 -14.95 21.83 15.61
N ALA A 161 -16.10 21.15 15.68
CA ALA A 161 -17.11 21.43 16.69
C ALA A 161 -16.61 21.08 18.09
N ASP A 162 -15.97 19.91 18.23
CA ASP A 162 -15.39 19.43 19.49
C ASP A 162 -14.32 20.41 20.01
N LEU A 163 -13.41 20.88 19.13
CA LEU A 163 -12.41 21.90 19.49
C LEU A 163 -13.03 23.23 19.96
N VAL A 164 -14.14 23.65 19.35
CA VAL A 164 -14.84 24.89 19.75
C VAL A 164 -15.57 24.70 21.08
N GLU A 165 -16.09 23.51 21.38
CA GLU A 165 -16.64 23.20 22.70
C GLU A 165 -15.55 23.15 23.77
N GLU A 166 -14.41 22.52 23.50
CA GLU A 166 -13.26 22.48 24.41
C GLU A 166 -12.77 23.91 24.75
N GLU A 167 -12.59 24.79 23.75
CA GLU A 167 -12.20 26.19 24.01
C GLU A 167 -13.23 26.94 24.87
N LYS A 168 -14.53 26.66 24.71
CA LYS A 168 -15.57 27.28 25.54
C LYS A 168 -15.51 26.77 26.97
N GLN A 169 -15.36 25.47 27.15
CA GLN A 169 -15.22 24.85 28.47
C GLN A 169 -13.98 25.37 29.20
N GLU A 170 -12.84 25.48 28.53
CA GLU A 170 -11.62 26.06 29.11
C GLU A 170 -11.83 27.49 29.58
N ARG A 171 -12.47 28.34 28.77
CA ARG A 171 -12.79 29.73 29.18
C ARG A 171 -13.72 29.80 30.38
N GLU A 172 -14.67 28.87 30.48
CA GLU A 172 -15.64 28.86 31.58
C GLU A 172 -15.01 28.36 32.88
N ILE A 173 -14.15 27.34 32.80
CA ILE A 173 -13.31 26.88 33.92
C ILE A 173 -12.37 28.01 34.39
N GLN A 174 -11.71 28.71 33.46
CA GLN A 174 -10.82 29.83 33.78
C GLN A 174 -11.55 30.92 34.59
N LYS A 175 -12.78 31.28 34.17
CA LYS A 175 -13.62 32.27 34.87
C LYS A 175 -14.05 31.81 36.26
N GLN A 176 -14.31 30.51 36.44
CA GLN A 176 -14.65 29.97 37.76
C GLN A 176 -13.44 29.99 38.70
N ILE A 177 -12.24 29.67 38.19
CA ILE A 177 -10.99 29.77 38.96
C ILE A 177 -10.71 31.22 39.36
N GLU A 178 -10.86 32.18 38.45
CA GLU A 178 -10.64 33.60 38.72
C GLU A 178 -11.61 34.14 39.78
N LYS A 179 -12.91 33.82 39.66
CA LYS A 179 -13.91 34.18 40.69
C LYS A 179 -13.62 33.54 42.05
N ALA A 180 -13.20 32.28 42.06
CA ALA A 180 -12.84 31.59 43.30
C ALA A 180 -11.58 32.21 43.93
N ALA A 181 -10.60 32.63 43.12
CA ALA A 181 -9.40 33.32 43.58
C ALA A 181 -9.70 34.73 44.14
N GLU A 182 -10.60 35.48 43.50
CA GLU A 182 -11.09 36.77 44.02
C GLU A 182 -11.82 36.61 45.37
N GLN A 183 -12.61 35.54 45.54
CA GLN A 183 -13.28 35.22 46.81
C GLN A 183 -12.33 34.73 47.90
N LEU A 184 -11.18 34.14 47.52
CA LEU A 184 -10.14 33.66 48.43
C LEU A 184 -9.08 34.72 48.75
N MET A 185 -9.09 35.90 48.12
CA MET A 185 -8.25 37.03 48.54
C MET A 185 -8.74 37.51 49.91
N PRO A 186 -7.96 37.34 51.00
CA PRO A 186 -8.31 37.94 52.27
C PRO A 186 -8.23 39.45 52.12
N LEU A 187 -9.17 40.17 52.73
CA LEU A 187 -9.04 41.61 53.00
C LEU A 187 -7.78 41.82 53.85
N VAL A 188 -6.63 42.02 53.21
CA VAL A 188 -5.49 42.66 53.83
C VAL A 188 -5.81 44.15 53.86
N THR A 189 -6.71 44.54 54.77
CA THR A 189 -6.85 45.95 55.13
C THR A 189 -5.76 46.27 56.13
N ASP A 190 -4.80 47.04 55.61
CA ASP A 190 -3.70 47.72 56.25
C ASP A 190 -4.19 48.59 57.43
N SER A 191 -3.39 48.58 58.51
CA SER A 191 -3.26 49.56 59.61
C SER A 191 -4.45 49.83 60.55
#